data_AF-A0A7C7R4M6-F1
#
_entry.id   AF-A0A7C7R4M6-F1
#
_cell.length_a   1.000
_cell.length_b   1.000
_cell.length_c   1.000
_cell.angle_alpha   90.00
_cell.angle_beta   90.00
_cell.angle_gamma   90.00
#
_symmetry.space_group_name_H-M   'P 1'
#
loop_
_entity.id
_entity.type
_entity.pdbx_description
1 polymer ?
#
loop_
_entity_poly.entity_id
_entity_poly.type
_entity_poly.pdbx_seq_one_letter_code
_entity_poly.pdbx_strand_id
1 'polypeptide(L)'
;MRPKRSAEALEMRRLGAARLLKEGKRIRETARLVGASPSAVWEWKRRLEGEGEEALQARPRPKRKRRLSEEQQQRLSELLLQGPRAAGFPTELWTLKRVAQVIEREFGIRRDGVNRY
;
A
#
# COMPACT_ATOMS: atom_id res chain seq x y z
N MET A 1 18.19 -4.54 6.15
CA MET A 1 17.30 -3.38 5.95
C MET A 1 17.20 -3.07 4.46
N ARG A 2 16.08 -3.36 3.79
CA ARG A 2 15.92 -3.06 2.35
C ARG A 2 15.72 -1.54 2.19
N PRO A 3 16.55 -0.82 1.41
CA PRO A 3 16.31 0.61 1.19
C PRO A 3 14.97 0.76 0.46
N LYS A 4 14.03 1.48 1.09
CA LYS A 4 12.80 1.93 0.43
C LYS A 4 13.24 2.83 -0.73
N ARG A 5 13.34 2.28 -1.94
CA ARG A 5 13.35 3.10 -3.16
C ARG A 5 12.08 3.93 -3.11
N SER A 6 12.20 5.23 -2.89
CA SER A 6 11.06 6.15 -2.80
C SER A 6 10.23 6.02 -4.07
N ALA A 7 8.91 6.14 -3.94
CA ALA A 7 8.00 6.06 -5.09
C ALA A 7 8.41 7.05 -6.18
N GLU A 8 8.83 8.25 -5.77
CA GLU A 8 9.39 9.31 -6.62
C GLU A 8 10.63 8.88 -7.41
N ALA A 9 11.59 8.17 -6.78
CA ALA A 9 12.78 7.70 -7.47
C ALA A 9 12.47 6.63 -8.53
N LEU A 10 11.42 5.84 -8.32
CA LEU A 10 10.94 4.87 -9.31
C LEU A 10 10.15 5.55 -10.43
N GLU A 11 9.40 6.60 -10.10
CA GLU A 11 8.66 7.41 -11.06
C GLU A 11 9.58 8.17 -12.01
N MET A 12 10.62 8.85 -11.49
CA MET A 12 11.63 9.51 -12.32
C MET A 12 12.30 8.55 -13.32
N ARG A 13 12.59 7.32 -12.91
CA ARG A 13 13.18 6.30 -13.80
C ARG A 13 12.23 5.85 -14.89
N ARG A 14 10.94 5.72 -14.58
CA ARG A 14 9.90 5.34 -15.57
C ARG A 14 9.66 6.45 -16.58
N LEU A 15 9.57 7.70 -16.12
CA LEU A 15 9.40 8.87 -16.99
C LEU A 15 10.63 9.04 -17.91
N GLY A 16 11.84 8.91 -17.36
CA GLY A 16 13.06 8.92 -18.15
C GLY A 16 13.10 7.79 -19.20
N ALA A 17 12.65 6.60 -18.85
CA ALA A 17 12.58 5.49 -19.79
C ALA A 17 11.52 5.70 -20.88
N ALA A 18 10.36 6.27 -20.53
CA ALA A 18 9.29 6.60 -21.47
C ALA A 18 9.79 7.56 -22.56
N ARG A 19 10.49 8.62 -22.15
CA ARG A 19 11.07 9.62 -23.06
C ARG A 19 12.07 8.98 -24.03
N LEU A 20 13.01 8.18 -23.52
CA LEU A 20 14.02 7.51 -24.35
C LEU A 20 13.38 6.51 -25.32
N LEU A 21 12.30 5.83 -24.93
CA LEU A 21 11.55 4.94 -25.80
C LEU A 21 10.79 5.72 -26.90
N LYS A 22 10.21 6.88 -26.58
CA LYS A 22 9.58 7.78 -27.57
C LYS A 22 10.60 8.35 -28.57
N GLU A 23 11.81 8.62 -28.12
CA GLU A 23 12.94 9.02 -28.98
C GLU A 23 13.47 7.87 -29.86
N GLY A 24 12.85 6.68 -29.81
CA GLY A 24 13.20 5.54 -30.65
C GLY A 24 14.37 4.70 -30.16
N LYS A 25 14.87 4.95 -28.94
CA LYS A 25 15.99 4.17 -28.38
C LYS A 25 15.61 2.74 -28.09
N ARG A 26 16.59 1.85 -28.23
CA ARG A 26 16.42 0.41 -28.00
C ARG A 26 16.27 0.12 -26.50
N ILE A 27 15.44 -0.86 -26.15
CA ILE A 27 15.15 -1.28 -24.76
C ILE A 27 16.41 -1.50 -23.91
N ARG A 28 17.45 -2.14 -24.47
CA ARG A 28 18.71 -2.40 -23.76
C ARG A 28 19.51 -1.13 -23.48
N GLU A 29 19.48 -0.16 -24.37
CA GLU A 29 20.15 1.12 -24.19
C GLU A 29 19.43 1.95 -23.12
N THR A 30 18.09 2.04 -23.24
CA THR A 30 17.24 2.70 -22.24
C THR A 30 17.42 2.10 -20.84
N ALA A 31 17.49 0.76 -20.72
CA ALA A 31 17.71 0.07 -19.46
C ALA A 31 19.03 0.48 -18.78
N ARG A 32 20.11 0.62 -19.56
CA ARG A 32 21.41 1.10 -19.05
C ARG A 32 21.34 2.55 -18.59
N LEU A 33 20.70 3.42 -19.38
CA LEU A 33 20.58 4.86 -19.10
C LEU A 33 19.75 5.14 -17.83
N VAL A 34 18.68 4.37 -17.60
CA VAL A 34 17.76 4.58 -16.46
C VAL A 34 18.06 3.69 -15.25
N GLY A 35 19.10 2.85 -15.33
CA GLY A 35 19.48 1.92 -14.26
C GLY A 35 18.37 0.91 -13.92
N ALA A 36 17.71 0.37 -14.94
CA ALA A 36 16.66 -0.65 -14.82
C ALA A 36 17.03 -1.92 -15.60
N SER A 37 16.31 -3.02 -15.35
CA SER A 37 16.49 -4.24 -16.15
C SER A 37 15.83 -4.10 -17.52
N PRO A 38 16.36 -4.74 -18.58
CA PRO A 38 15.72 -4.76 -19.90
C PRO A 38 14.28 -5.26 -19.87
N SER A 39 13.96 -6.24 -19.02
CA SER A 39 12.59 -6.76 -18.85
C SER A 39 11.64 -5.71 -18.27
N ALA A 40 12.09 -4.89 -17.32
CA ALA A 40 11.28 -3.80 -16.78
C ALA A 40 10.99 -2.72 -17.84
N VAL A 41 11.99 -2.39 -18.66
CA VAL A 41 11.82 -1.43 -19.78
C VAL A 41 10.91 -1.99 -20.87
N TRP A 42 10.97 -3.29 -21.15
CA TRP A 42 10.02 -3.95 -22.07
C TRP A 42 8.58 -3.85 -21.54
N GLU A 43 8.36 -4.11 -20.25
CA GLU A 43 7.04 -3.98 -19.62
C GLU A 43 6.56 -2.52 -19.67
N TRP A 44 7.44 -1.54 -19.43
CA TRP A 44 7.11 -0.12 -19.54
C TRP A 44 6.76 0.28 -20.96
N LYS A 45 7.49 -0.22 -21.97
CA LYS A 45 7.17 0.01 -23.38
C LYS A 45 5.79 -0.54 -23.72
N ARG A 46 5.50 -1.78 -23.32
CA ARG A 46 4.19 -2.41 -23.56
C ARG A 46 3.04 -1.61 -22.92
N ARG A 47 3.25 -1.08 -21.71
CA ARG A 47 2.25 -0.22 -21.04
C ARG A 47 2.11 1.14 -21.72
N LEU A 48 3.22 1.72 -22.17
CA LEU A 48 3.22 2.98 -22.92
C LEU A 48 2.44 2.87 -24.23
N GLU A 49 2.59 1.76 -24.96
CA GLU A 49 1.87 1.49 -26.21
C GLU A 49 0.37 1.21 -26.00
N GLY A 50 -0.03 0.65 -24.85
CA GLY A 50 -1.44 0.32 -24.57
C GLY A 50 -2.24 1.41 -23.82
N GLU A 51 -1.62 2.12 -22.88
CA GLU A 51 -2.30 3.00 -21.93
C GLU A 51 -1.67 4.41 -21.84
N GLY A 52 -0.63 4.71 -22.63
CA GLY A 52 0.03 6.02 -22.66
C GLY A 52 0.97 6.30 -21.47
N GLU A 53 1.48 7.53 -21.36
CA GLU A 53 2.45 7.92 -20.32
C GLU A 53 1.84 7.93 -18.90
N GLU A 54 0.52 8.11 -18.79
CA GLU A 54 -0.21 8.07 -17.52
C GLU A 54 -0.14 6.69 -16.84
N ALA A 55 0.09 5.62 -17.61
CA ALA A 55 0.29 4.27 -17.07
C ALA A 55 1.68 4.05 -16.44
N LEU A 56 2.63 4.93 -16.75
CA LEU A 56 3.98 4.91 -16.20
C LEU A 56 4.13 5.79 -14.95
N GLN A 57 3.21 6.74 -14.77
CA GLN A 57 3.09 7.46 -13.51
C GLN A 57 2.91 6.48 -12.36
N ALA A 58 3.51 6.80 -11.22
CA ALA A 58 3.36 5.98 -10.04
C ALA A 58 1.91 6.12 -9.53
N ARG A 59 0.98 5.32 -10.07
CA ARG A 59 -0.31 5.15 -9.39
C ARG A 59 0.02 4.63 -8.00
N PRO A 60 -0.27 5.40 -6.93
CA PRO A 60 -0.04 4.90 -5.59
C PRO A 60 -0.81 3.59 -5.50
N ARG A 61 -0.10 2.49 -5.22
CA ARG A 61 -0.73 1.19 -4.99
C ARG A 61 -1.94 1.46 -4.09
N PRO A 62 -3.17 1.08 -4.49
CA PRO A 62 -4.34 1.39 -3.68
C PRO A 62 -4.02 0.96 -2.27
N LYS A 63 -3.87 1.95 -1.36
CA LYS A 63 -3.56 1.66 0.03
C LYS A 63 -4.68 0.72 0.45
N ARG A 64 -4.32 -0.48 0.88
CA ARG A 64 -5.27 -1.50 1.36
C ARG A 64 -6.26 -0.75 2.23
N LYS A 65 -7.54 -0.68 1.81
CA LYS A 65 -8.55 0.19 2.43
C LYS A 65 -8.38 0.07 3.94
N ARG A 66 -7.98 1.17 4.60
CA ARG A 66 -7.94 1.18 6.08
C ARG A 66 -9.35 0.81 6.47
N ARG A 67 -9.52 -0.39 7.07
CA ARG A 67 -10.87 -0.90 7.32
C ARG A 67 -11.63 0.02 8.28
N LEU A 68 -10.90 0.76 9.12
CA LEU A 68 -11.40 1.79 10.01
C LEU A 68 -11.09 3.19 9.45
N SER A 69 -12.08 4.08 9.42
CA SER A 69 -11.88 5.52 9.21
C SER A 69 -11.10 6.15 10.38
N GLU A 70 -10.67 7.39 10.25
CA GLU A 70 -10.00 8.11 11.35
C GLU A 70 -10.95 8.34 12.53
N GLU A 71 -12.21 8.66 12.26
CA GLU A 71 -13.28 8.79 13.27
C GLU A 71 -13.52 7.46 14.01
N GLN A 72 -13.53 6.33 13.29
CA GLN A 72 -13.68 5.02 13.91
C GLN A 72 -12.45 4.61 14.75
N GLN A 73 -11.24 5.06 14.38
CA GLN A 73 -10.05 4.87 15.20
C GLN A 73 -10.10 5.68 16.49
N GLN A 74 -10.62 6.91 16.42
CA GLN A 74 -10.77 7.78 17.58
C GLN A 74 -11.80 7.21 18.56
N ARG A 75 -12.97 6.81 18.05
CA ARG A 75 -14.01 6.16 18.84
C ARG A 75 -13.55 4.83 19.43
N LEU A 76 -12.77 4.04 18.68
CA LEU A 76 -12.15 2.83 19.23
C LEU A 76 -11.20 3.17 20.38
N SER A 77 -10.39 4.22 20.25
CA SER A 77 -9.45 4.64 21.30
C SER A 77 -10.19 5.03 22.58
N GLU A 78 -11.29 5.77 22.47
CA GLU A 78 -12.15 6.11 23.61
C GLU A 78 -12.73 4.87 24.30
N LEU A 79 -13.23 3.90 23.52
CA LEU A 79 -13.74 2.63 24.05
C LEU A 79 -12.64 1.80 24.72
N LEU A 80 -11.43 1.80 24.18
CA LEU A 80 -10.28 1.12 24.78
C LEU A 80 -9.84 1.80 26.09
N LEU A 81 -9.96 3.12 26.19
CA LEU A 81 -9.66 3.89 27.39
C LEU A 81 -10.68 3.65 28.53
N GLN A 82 -11.93 3.35 28.19
CA GLN A 82 -12.95 2.94 29.19
C GLN A 82 -12.65 1.58 29.83
N GLY A 83 -11.74 0.81 29.23
CA GLY A 83 -11.26 -0.45 29.75
C GLY A 83 -12.09 -1.66 29.30
N PRO A 84 -11.53 -2.88 29.35
CA PRO A 84 -12.20 -4.06 28.81
C PRO A 84 -13.46 -4.47 29.58
N ARG A 85 -13.56 -4.15 30.88
CA ARG A 85 -14.76 -4.42 31.67
C ARG A 85 -15.95 -3.59 31.20
N ALA A 86 -15.73 -2.32 30.83
CA ALA A 86 -16.78 -1.48 30.24
C ALA A 86 -17.27 -2.05 28.91
N ALA A 87 -16.38 -2.70 28.15
CA ALA A 87 -16.73 -3.44 26.93
C ALA A 87 -17.32 -4.85 27.17
N GLY A 88 -17.57 -5.23 28.43
CA GLY A 88 -18.19 -6.50 28.81
C GLY A 88 -17.25 -7.70 28.91
N PHE A 89 -15.93 -7.49 29.03
CA PHE A 89 -14.97 -8.56 29.25
C PHE A 89 -14.73 -8.84 30.74
N PRO A 90 -14.48 -10.10 31.13
CA PRO A 90 -14.34 -10.47 32.54
C PRO A 90 -13.02 -9.99 33.18
N THR A 91 -12.02 -9.61 32.38
CA THR A 91 -10.70 -9.18 32.89
C THR A 91 -10.28 -7.84 32.30
N GLU A 92 -9.53 -7.05 33.08
CA GLU A 92 -9.00 -5.72 32.74
C GLU A 92 -7.93 -5.71 31.62
N LEU A 93 -7.69 -6.85 30.97
CA LEU A 93 -6.67 -6.98 29.94
C LEU A 93 -7.24 -6.84 28.52
N TRP A 94 -6.73 -5.87 27.76
CA TRP A 94 -6.94 -5.83 26.32
C TRP A 94 -6.06 -6.87 25.63
N THR A 95 -6.68 -7.80 24.92
CA THR A 95 -5.98 -8.70 24.00
C THR A 95 -6.37 -8.35 22.57
N LEU A 96 -5.51 -8.67 21.60
CA LEU A 96 -5.82 -8.43 20.18
C LEU A 96 -7.16 -9.04 19.77
N LYS A 97 -7.52 -10.22 20.29
CA LYS A 97 -8.81 -10.88 20.06
C LYS A 97 -9.98 -10.06 20.62
N ARG A 98 -9.85 -9.49 21.81
CA ARG A 98 -10.89 -8.65 22.44
C ARG A 98 -11.07 -7.33 21.73
N VAL A 99 -9.98 -6.67 21.35
CA VAL A 99 -10.03 -5.46 20.52
C VAL A 99 -10.71 -5.75 19.18
N ALA A 100 -10.43 -6.91 18.56
CA ALA A 100 -11.11 -7.33 17.34
C ALA A 100 -12.62 -7.57 17.54
N GLN A 101 -13.03 -8.15 18.67
CA GLN A 101 -14.44 -8.33 19.01
C GLN A 101 -15.16 -6.99 19.23
N VAL A 102 -14.53 -6.02 19.88
CA VAL A 102 -15.08 -4.66 20.00
C VAL A 102 -15.23 -4.01 18.64
N ILE A 103 -14.22 -4.15 17.78
CA ILE A 103 -14.27 -3.61 16.41
C ILE A 103 -15.40 -4.26 15.58
N GLU A 104 -15.63 -5.57 15.73
CA GLU A 104 -16.72 -6.26 15.05
C GLU A 104 -18.09 -5.82 15.58
N ARG A 105 -18.25 -5.67 16.90
CA ARG A 105 -19.51 -5.25 17.53
C ARG A 105 -19.88 -3.79 17.21
N GLU A 106 -18.93 -2.88 17.32
CA GLU A 106 -19.18 -1.43 17.20
C GLU A 106 -19.15 -0.94 15.76
N PHE A 107 -18.34 -1.56 14.89
CA PHE A 107 -18.15 -1.08 13.52
C PHE A 107 -18.56 -2.11 12.46
N GLY A 108 -18.97 -3.32 12.82
CA GLY A 108 -19.33 -4.38 11.87
C GLY A 108 -18.16 -4.89 11.02
N ILE A 109 -16.92 -4.53 11.39
CA ILE A 109 -15.72 -4.83 10.62
C ILE A 109 -15.07 -6.08 11.19
N ARG A 110 -15.15 -7.18 10.46
CA ARG A 110 -14.36 -8.38 10.77
C ARG A 110 -12.89 -8.11 10.51
N ARG A 111 -12.00 -8.45 11.45
CA ARG A 111 -10.54 -8.48 11.20
C ARG A 111 -10.14 -9.90 10.85
N ASP A 112 -9.77 -10.14 9.59
CA ASP A 112 -9.24 -11.43 9.16
C ASP A 112 -7.81 -11.60 9.70
N GLY A 113 -7.57 -12.65 10.49
CA GLY A 113 -6.21 -13.05 10.90
C GLY A 113 -5.74 -12.62 12.30
N VAL A 114 -6.62 -12.51 13.29
CA VAL A 114 -6.24 -12.26 14.69
C VAL A 114 -5.87 -13.57 15.42
N ASN A 115 -5.02 -14.39 14.79
CA ASN A 115 -4.31 -15.51 15.43
C ASN A 115 -3.24 -16.06 14.48
N ARG A 116 -2.00 -15.55 14.56
CA ARG A 116 -0.81 -16.38 14.35
C ARG A 116 0.13 -16.02 15.49
N TYR A 117 0.44 -17.06 16.26
CA TYR A 117 1.15 -17.08 17.53
C TYR A 117 2.37 -16.17 17.60
#